data_AF-A0A1H9PNV8-F1
#
_entry.id   AF-A0A1H9PNV8-F1
#
_cell.length_a   1.000
_cell.length_b   1.000
_cell.length_c   1.000
_cell.angle_alpha   90.00
_cell.angle_beta   90.00
_cell.angle_gamma   90.00
#
_symmetry.space_group_name_H-M   'P 1'
#
loop_
_entity.id
_entity.type
_entity.pdbx_description
1 polymer ?
#
loop_
_entity_poly.entity_id
_entity_poly.type
_entity_poly.pdbx_seq_one_letter_code
_entity_poly.pdbx_strand_id
1 'polypeptide(L)'
;MPKKKDAGEVRVEMTASHTYRTSATSHRTLPAGWRGTVPAEIGREIEKAKKGAVIKPQPKDAPRPRPQEPRKPKPQATLSPEERLDQFRAAVATLDEGAYTDEGRPSVDAVNGALPADAAPVTADERDALWAEVSGPAIDEGRLAQFRAALSELGEADLTEEGSPAVDAVNGALPEGADPVTAEERDALWAHLEALVESDG
;
A
#
# COMPACT_ATOMS: atom_id res chain seq x y z
N MET A 1 -44.51 26.94 -25.45
CA MET A 1 -44.22 25.51 -25.67
C MET A 1 -43.61 24.94 -24.40
N PRO A 2 -44.25 24.01 -23.68
CA PRO A 2 -43.71 23.50 -22.42
C PRO A 2 -42.57 22.52 -22.71
N LYS A 3 -41.39 22.79 -22.16
CA LYS A 3 -40.25 21.87 -22.14
C LYS A 3 -40.60 20.70 -21.21
N LYS A 4 -40.84 19.51 -21.79
CA LYS A 4 -41.01 18.29 -20.99
C LYS A 4 -39.69 17.96 -20.29
N LYS A 5 -39.73 18.07 -18.97
CA LYS A 5 -38.83 17.49 -17.97
C LYS A 5 -38.35 16.09 -18.36
N ASP A 6 -37.04 15.89 -18.26
CA ASP A 6 -36.35 14.63 -17.93
C ASP A 6 -37.02 13.32 -18.42
N ALA A 7 -37.09 13.13 -19.73
CA ALA A 7 -37.37 11.81 -20.29
C ALA A 7 -36.05 11.05 -20.41
N GLY A 8 -35.73 10.22 -19.41
CA GLY A 8 -34.50 9.43 -19.37
C GLY A 8 -34.23 8.74 -20.71
N GLU A 9 -33.06 8.99 -21.28
CA GLU A 9 -32.61 8.36 -22.51
C GLU A 9 -32.02 6.97 -22.21
N VAL A 10 -32.38 5.97 -23.00
CA VAL A 10 -31.91 4.59 -22.84
C VAL A 10 -31.28 4.08 -24.11
N ARG A 11 -30.21 3.30 -23.99
CA ARG A 11 -29.55 2.66 -25.12
C ARG A 11 -30.26 1.36 -25.45
N VAL A 12 -30.65 1.18 -26.72
CA VAL A 12 -31.32 -0.04 -27.20
C VAL A 12 -30.48 -0.73 -28.25
N GLU A 13 -30.58 -2.05 -28.28
CA GLU A 13 -30.11 -2.89 -29.38
C GLU A 13 -31.31 -3.57 -30.03
N MET A 14 -31.44 -3.34 -31.33
CA MET A 14 -32.55 -3.83 -32.14
C MET A 14 -32.23 -5.23 -32.67
N THR A 15 -33.14 -6.18 -32.43
CA THR A 15 -33.06 -7.54 -33.01
C THR A 15 -33.92 -7.67 -34.27
N ALA A 16 -34.90 -6.79 -34.45
CA ALA A 16 -35.76 -6.71 -35.63
C ALA A 16 -36.13 -5.25 -35.93
N SER A 17 -36.51 -4.92 -37.17
CA SER A 17 -36.88 -3.55 -37.52
C SER A 17 -38.13 -3.07 -36.78
N HIS A 18 -38.09 -1.88 -36.16
CA HIS A 18 -39.23 -1.26 -35.49
C HIS A 18 -39.42 0.18 -35.94
N THR A 19 -40.65 0.55 -36.26
CA THR A 19 -41.03 1.91 -36.59
C THR A 19 -41.81 2.49 -35.43
N TYR A 20 -41.32 3.60 -34.89
CA TYR A 20 -41.99 4.32 -33.80
C TYR A 20 -42.25 5.77 -34.22
N ARG A 21 -43.22 6.40 -33.57
CA ARG A 21 -43.62 7.77 -33.86
C ARG A 21 -42.74 8.74 -33.09
N THR A 22 -42.09 9.68 -33.78
CA THR A 22 -41.27 10.74 -33.17
C THR A 22 -42.03 12.05 -33.01
N SER A 23 -43.05 12.29 -33.83
CA SER A 23 -43.92 13.47 -33.76
C SER A 23 -45.33 13.19 -34.30
N ALA A 24 -46.23 14.17 -34.25
CA ALA A 24 -47.58 14.03 -34.80
C ALA A 24 -47.61 13.60 -36.29
N THR A 25 -46.58 13.89 -37.08
CA THR A 25 -46.54 13.55 -38.51
C THR A 25 -45.30 12.76 -38.92
N SER A 26 -44.38 12.50 -37.98
CA SER A 26 -43.09 11.86 -38.28
C SER A 26 -42.93 10.53 -37.57
N HIS A 27 -42.43 9.55 -38.32
CA HIS A 27 -42.04 8.24 -37.82
C HIS A 27 -40.56 8.01 -38.10
N ARG A 28 -39.92 7.22 -37.24
CA ARG A 28 -38.54 6.77 -37.43
C ARG A 28 -38.52 5.26 -37.39
N THR A 29 -37.89 4.67 -38.39
CA THR A 29 -37.66 3.23 -38.46
C THR A 29 -36.25 2.94 -38.00
N LEU A 30 -36.11 2.08 -36.99
CA LEU A 30 -34.85 1.53 -36.55
C LEU A 30 -34.68 0.15 -37.20
N PRO A 31 -33.65 -0.08 -38.02
CA PRO A 31 -33.43 -1.37 -38.65
C PRO A 31 -32.93 -2.42 -37.64
N ALA A 32 -33.11 -3.70 -37.97
CA ALA A 32 -32.49 -4.80 -37.22
C ALA A 32 -30.97 -4.61 -37.14
N GLY A 33 -30.37 -4.92 -35.98
CA GLY A 33 -28.94 -4.71 -35.70
C GLY A 33 -28.57 -3.28 -35.32
N TRP A 34 -29.51 -2.33 -35.35
CA TRP A 34 -29.24 -0.95 -34.96
C TRP A 34 -29.04 -0.81 -33.44
N ARG A 35 -28.05 -0.02 -33.04
CA ARG A 35 -27.73 0.28 -31.64
C ARG A 35 -27.65 1.79 -31.44
N GLY A 36 -28.40 2.32 -30.48
CA GLY A 36 -28.37 3.75 -30.22
C GLY A 36 -29.30 4.17 -29.10
N THR A 37 -29.33 5.47 -28.85
CA THR A 37 -30.09 6.05 -27.74
C THR A 37 -31.50 6.43 -28.22
N VAL A 38 -32.51 6.00 -27.46
CA VAL A 38 -33.92 6.35 -27.68
C VAL A 38 -34.55 6.78 -26.34
N PRO A 39 -35.64 7.55 -26.34
CA PRO A 39 -36.35 7.87 -25.11
C PRO A 39 -36.80 6.59 -24.37
N ALA A 40 -36.76 6.58 -23.03
CA ALA A 40 -37.14 5.41 -22.21
C ALA A 40 -38.51 4.83 -22.55
N GLU A 41 -39.47 5.68 -22.92
CA GLU A 41 -40.80 5.24 -23.35
C GLU A 41 -40.74 4.35 -24.60
N ILE A 42 -39.89 4.72 -25.56
CA ILE A 42 -39.66 3.97 -26.79
C ILE A 42 -38.86 2.69 -26.50
N GLY A 43 -37.88 2.75 -25.59
CA GLY A 43 -37.15 1.56 -25.15
C GLY A 43 -38.07 0.49 -24.56
N ARG A 44 -39.00 0.89 -23.69
CA ARG A 44 -40.03 -0.01 -23.13
C ARG A 44 -40.97 -0.56 -24.20
N GLU A 45 -41.34 0.24 -25.20
CA GLU A 45 -42.17 -0.20 -26.32
C GLU A 45 -41.44 -1.26 -27.17
N ILE A 46 -40.16 -1.06 -27.46
CA ILE A 46 -39.32 -1.99 -28.23
C ILE A 46 -39.15 -3.32 -27.49
N GLU A 47 -38.88 -3.29 -26.18
CA GLU A 47 -38.79 -4.49 -25.33
C GLU A 47 -40.13 -5.22 -25.26
N LYS A 48 -41.25 -4.49 -25.08
CA LYS A 48 -42.59 -5.07 -25.05
C LYS A 48 -42.97 -5.72 -26.38
N ALA A 49 -42.56 -5.12 -27.50
CA ALA A 49 -42.75 -5.66 -28.84
C ALA A 49 -41.78 -6.83 -29.16
N LYS A 50 -40.81 -7.12 -28.28
CA LYS A 50 -39.74 -8.12 -28.48
C LYS A 50 -38.92 -7.91 -29.75
N LYS A 51 -38.80 -6.65 -30.21
CA LYS A 51 -38.04 -6.28 -31.42
C LYS A 51 -36.63 -5.75 -31.10
N GLY A 52 -36.29 -5.66 -29.83
CA GLY A 52 -34.99 -5.25 -29.32
C GLY A 52 -34.96 -5.32 -27.80
N ALA A 53 -33.80 -5.02 -27.21
CA ALA A 53 -33.60 -4.99 -25.76
C ALA A 53 -33.00 -3.64 -25.33
N VAL A 54 -33.42 -3.13 -24.16
CA VAL A 54 -32.73 -1.99 -23.55
C VAL A 54 -31.43 -2.51 -22.97
N ILE A 55 -30.31 -2.07 -23.55
CA ILE A 55 -28.99 -2.29 -22.98
C ILE A 55 -28.88 -1.37 -21.78
N LYS A 56 -29.16 -1.90 -20.57
CA LYS A 56 -28.64 -1.26 -19.35
C LYS A 56 -27.14 -1.07 -19.57
N PRO A 57 -26.57 0.11 -19.29
CA PRO A 57 -25.13 0.27 -19.41
C PRO A 57 -24.49 -0.80 -18.52
N GLN A 58 -23.99 -1.88 -19.13
CA GLN A 58 -22.94 -2.63 -18.47
C GLN A 58 -21.84 -1.61 -18.22
N PRO A 59 -21.15 -1.64 -17.06
CA PRO A 59 -20.00 -0.79 -16.77
C PRO A 59 -18.79 -1.22 -17.62
N LYS A 60 -18.98 -1.33 -18.93
CA LYS A 60 -18.04 -1.83 -19.94
C LYS A 60 -17.93 -0.90 -21.17
N ASP A 61 -18.73 0.17 -21.23
CA ASP A 61 -18.69 1.19 -22.31
C ASP A 61 -18.58 2.63 -21.74
N ALA A 62 -17.90 2.79 -20.60
CA ALA A 62 -17.23 4.06 -20.30
C ALA A 62 -16.10 4.27 -21.33
N PRO A 63 -15.79 5.51 -21.74
CA PRO A 63 -14.70 5.79 -22.69
C PRO A 63 -13.43 5.07 -22.24
N ARG A 64 -12.68 4.50 -23.19
CA ARG A 64 -11.48 3.68 -22.95
C ARG A 64 -10.70 4.20 -21.74
N PRO A 65 -10.40 3.37 -20.72
CA PRO A 65 -9.47 3.81 -19.69
C PRO A 65 -8.15 4.12 -20.42
N ARG A 66 -7.56 5.28 -20.09
CA ARG A 66 -6.11 5.47 -20.23
C ARG A 66 -5.42 4.25 -19.61
N PRO A 67 -4.17 3.89 -19.99
CA PRO A 67 -3.42 2.82 -19.32
C PRO A 67 -3.71 2.89 -17.82
N GLN A 68 -4.27 1.83 -17.24
CA GLN A 68 -4.86 1.90 -15.90
C GLN A 68 -3.77 2.38 -14.95
N GLU A 69 -3.82 3.66 -14.56
CA GLU A 69 -3.22 4.09 -13.32
C GLU A 69 -3.79 3.18 -12.23
N PRO A 70 -2.94 2.65 -11.34
CA PRO A 70 -3.33 1.67 -10.35
C PRO A 70 -4.58 2.17 -9.63
N ARG A 71 -5.59 1.31 -9.58
CA ARG A 71 -6.86 1.58 -8.90
C ARG A 71 -6.52 2.07 -7.50
N LYS A 72 -6.80 3.35 -7.21
CA LYS A 72 -6.75 3.85 -5.84
C LYS A 72 -7.68 2.96 -5.01
N PRO A 73 -7.18 2.29 -3.96
CA PRO A 73 -8.04 1.54 -3.07
C PRO A 73 -9.11 2.48 -2.50
N LYS A 74 -10.30 1.93 -2.23
CA LYS A 74 -11.27 2.62 -1.36
C LYS A 74 -10.53 3.10 -0.11
N PRO A 75 -10.81 4.31 0.41
CA PRO A 75 -10.28 4.70 1.70
C PRO A 75 -10.90 3.77 2.75
N GLN A 76 -10.23 2.65 3.01
CA GLN A 76 -10.15 2.11 4.36
C GLN A 76 -9.73 3.28 5.22
N ALA A 77 -10.38 3.45 6.37
CA ALA A 77 -10.00 4.47 7.34
C ALA A 77 -8.47 4.44 7.43
N THR A 78 -7.84 5.53 6.98
CA THR A 78 -6.38 5.66 7.02
C THR A 78 -6.01 5.47 8.46
N LEU A 79 -5.49 4.28 8.80
CA LEU A 79 -4.88 4.03 10.09
C LEU A 79 -3.94 5.19 10.36
N SER A 80 -3.94 5.68 11.59
CA SER A 80 -2.96 6.66 12.01
C SER A 80 -1.56 6.06 11.79
N PRO A 81 -0.53 6.88 11.52
CA PRO A 81 0.83 6.37 11.33
C PRO A 81 1.27 5.42 12.47
N GLU A 82 0.90 5.72 13.70
CA GLU A 82 1.18 4.88 14.88
C GLU A 82 0.45 3.53 14.83
N GLU A 83 -0.84 3.51 14.47
CA GLU A 83 -1.60 2.26 14.31
C GLU A 83 -1.06 1.41 13.16
N ARG A 84 -0.54 2.08 12.12
CA ARG A 84 0.09 1.40 10.99
C ARG A 84 1.42 0.76 11.39
N LEU A 85 2.21 1.45 12.22
CA LEU A 85 3.45 0.92 12.78
C LEU A 85 3.18 -0.26 13.74
N ASP A 86 2.17 -0.15 14.60
CA ASP A 86 1.77 -1.24 15.51
C ASP A 86 1.32 -2.48 14.73
N GLN A 87 0.47 -2.28 13.72
CA GLN A 87 0.05 -3.35 12.82
C GLN A 87 1.25 -4.01 12.11
N PHE A 88 2.22 -3.20 11.66
CA PHE A 88 3.45 -3.70 11.03
C PHE A 88 4.30 -4.50 12.02
N ARG A 89 4.53 -3.99 13.25
CA ARG A 89 5.24 -4.71 14.31
C ARG A 89 4.58 -6.05 14.64
N ALA A 90 3.26 -6.06 14.77
CA ALA A 90 2.50 -7.28 15.01
C ALA A 90 2.64 -8.29 13.87
N ALA A 91 2.59 -7.85 12.61
CA ALA A 91 2.83 -8.71 11.46
C ALA A 91 4.25 -9.29 11.48
N VAL A 92 5.27 -8.44 11.68
CA VAL A 92 6.67 -8.88 11.73
C VAL A 92 6.94 -9.88 12.85
N ALA A 93 6.33 -9.70 14.04
CA ALA A 93 6.48 -10.63 15.16
C ALA A 93 5.94 -12.05 14.89
N THR A 94 5.15 -12.24 13.82
CA THR A 94 4.63 -13.55 13.41
C THR A 94 5.42 -14.21 12.28
N LEU A 95 6.44 -13.52 11.75
CA LEU A 95 7.23 -14.01 10.64
C LEU A 95 8.30 -15.01 11.10
N ASP A 96 8.46 -16.10 10.34
CA ASP A 96 9.57 -17.03 10.51
C ASP A 96 10.87 -16.46 9.92
N GLU A 97 12.05 -16.99 10.31
CA GLU A 97 13.37 -16.53 9.81
C GLU A 97 13.46 -16.52 8.27
N GLY A 98 12.82 -17.48 7.59
CA GLY A 98 12.80 -17.55 6.12
C GLY A 98 12.02 -16.42 5.43
N ALA A 99 11.30 -15.59 6.18
CA ALA A 99 10.57 -14.43 5.68
C ALA A 99 11.46 -13.19 5.51
N TYR A 100 12.68 -13.22 6.07
CA TYR A 100 13.62 -12.12 6.02
C TYR A 100 14.57 -12.25 4.84
N THR A 101 14.92 -11.12 4.24
CA THR A 101 15.96 -11.04 3.21
C THR A 101 17.34 -11.19 3.83
N ASP A 102 18.37 -11.38 3.01
CA ASP A 102 19.77 -11.44 3.47
C ASP A 102 20.24 -10.19 4.24
N GLU A 103 19.57 -9.05 4.06
CA GLU A 103 19.82 -7.80 4.78
C GLU A 103 19.09 -7.72 6.14
N GLY A 104 18.52 -8.82 6.62
CA GLY A 104 17.82 -8.88 7.92
C GLY A 104 16.48 -8.14 7.97
N ARG A 105 15.97 -7.64 6.84
CA ARG A 105 14.65 -6.99 6.74
C ARG A 105 13.56 -7.97 6.28
N PRO A 106 12.33 -7.87 6.79
CA PRO A 106 11.24 -8.76 6.38
C PRO A 106 10.83 -8.47 4.94
N SER A 107 10.57 -9.51 4.14
CA SER A 107 10.14 -9.34 2.75
C SER A 107 8.73 -8.75 2.66
N VAL A 108 8.46 -7.93 1.63
CA VAL A 108 7.17 -7.25 1.45
C VAL A 108 6.03 -8.26 1.30
N ASP A 109 6.26 -9.34 0.55
CA ASP A 109 5.28 -10.41 0.37
C ASP A 109 4.96 -11.13 1.69
N ALA A 110 5.98 -11.39 2.53
CA ALA A 110 5.75 -12.02 3.83
C ALA A 110 4.99 -11.11 4.79
N VAL A 111 5.36 -9.82 4.88
CA VAL A 111 4.62 -8.83 5.68
C VAL A 111 3.17 -8.79 5.21
N ASN A 112 2.92 -8.65 3.91
CA ASN A 112 1.56 -8.60 3.37
C ASN A 112 0.76 -9.89 3.59
N GLY A 113 1.43 -11.05 3.62
CA GLY A 113 0.82 -12.32 3.97
C GLY A 113 0.45 -12.45 5.45
N ALA A 114 1.18 -11.78 6.34
CA ALA A 114 0.94 -11.76 7.78
C ALA A 114 -0.05 -10.67 8.22
N LEU A 115 -0.32 -9.66 7.38
CA LEU A 115 -1.31 -8.63 7.67
C LEU A 115 -2.74 -9.19 7.72
N PRO A 116 -3.64 -8.57 8.51
CA PRO A 116 -5.07 -8.88 8.46
C PRO A 116 -5.62 -8.80 7.02
N ALA A 117 -6.57 -9.68 6.67
CA ALA A 117 -7.10 -9.77 5.31
C ALA A 117 -7.80 -8.48 4.82
N ASP A 118 -8.22 -7.62 5.75
CA ASP A 118 -8.79 -6.32 5.50
C ASP A 118 -7.78 -5.17 5.62
N ALA A 119 -6.50 -5.43 5.86
CA ALA A 119 -5.47 -4.40 5.87
C ALA A 119 -5.09 -3.98 4.43
N ALA A 120 -4.74 -2.71 4.27
CA ALA A 120 -4.11 -2.26 3.04
C ALA A 120 -2.72 -2.90 2.92
N PRO A 121 -2.33 -3.42 1.74
CA PRO A 121 -0.99 -3.96 1.55
C PRO A 121 0.05 -2.86 1.73
N VAL A 122 1.14 -3.21 2.41
CA VAL A 122 2.33 -2.39 2.58
C VAL A 122 3.14 -2.44 1.27
N THR A 123 3.59 -1.27 0.83
CA THR A 123 4.52 -1.14 -0.32
C THR A 123 5.97 -1.35 0.11
N ALA A 124 6.90 -1.53 -0.83
CA ALA A 124 8.32 -1.66 -0.49
C ALA A 124 8.86 -0.44 0.26
N ASP A 125 8.56 0.77 -0.23
CA ASP A 125 8.97 2.02 0.41
C ASP A 125 8.36 2.19 1.81
N GLU A 126 7.09 1.84 1.98
CA GLU A 126 6.41 1.90 3.28
C GLU A 126 6.98 0.85 4.26
N ARG A 127 7.28 -0.37 3.78
CA ARG A 127 7.95 -1.41 4.57
C ARG A 127 9.31 -0.92 5.03
N ASP A 128 10.11 -0.32 4.14
CA ASP A 128 11.45 0.16 4.47
C ASP A 128 11.39 1.30 5.50
N ALA A 129 10.44 2.23 5.36
CA ALA A 129 10.24 3.32 6.33
C ALA A 129 9.78 2.80 7.70
N LEU A 130 8.81 1.88 7.73
CA LEU A 130 8.32 1.28 8.97
C LEU A 130 9.38 0.39 9.62
N TRP A 131 10.13 -0.38 8.83
CA TRP A 131 11.22 -1.21 9.33
C TRP A 131 12.31 -0.38 9.97
N ALA A 132 12.72 0.76 9.38
CA ALA A 132 13.69 1.66 9.98
C ALA A 132 13.27 2.18 11.37
N GLU A 133 11.97 2.42 11.60
CA GLU A 133 11.47 2.76 12.93
C GLU A 133 11.42 1.56 13.90
N VAL A 134 11.28 0.34 13.39
CA VAL A 134 11.23 -0.88 14.22
C VAL A 134 12.62 -1.37 14.58
N SER A 135 13.53 -1.47 13.61
CA SER A 135 14.89 -1.97 13.81
C SER A 135 15.81 -0.93 14.43
N GLY A 136 15.39 0.33 14.50
CA GLY A 136 16.27 1.45 14.79
C GLY A 136 17.22 1.74 13.63
N PRO A 137 18.22 2.63 13.84
CA PRO A 137 19.21 2.93 12.82
C PRO A 137 19.92 1.64 12.39
N ALA A 138 20.08 1.44 11.09
CA ALA A 138 20.82 0.30 10.57
C ALA A 138 22.24 0.32 11.13
N ILE A 139 22.53 -0.62 12.02
CA ILE A 139 23.86 -0.80 12.58
C ILE A 139 24.71 -1.51 11.52
N ASP A 140 25.79 -0.88 11.10
CA ASP A 140 26.78 -1.55 10.25
C ASP A 140 27.48 -2.64 11.09
N GLU A 141 27.38 -3.90 10.68
CA GLU A 141 27.97 -5.03 11.42
C GLU A 141 29.50 -4.90 11.57
N GLY A 142 30.18 -4.31 10.58
CA GLY A 142 31.61 -4.02 10.67
C GLY A 142 31.91 -3.00 11.76
N ARG A 143 31.09 -1.95 11.83
CA ARG A 143 31.15 -0.92 12.86
C ARG A 143 30.79 -1.46 14.24
N LEU A 144 29.79 -2.34 14.35
CA LEU A 144 29.47 -3.05 15.59
C LEU A 144 30.61 -3.93 16.07
N ALA A 145 31.28 -4.65 15.16
CA ALA A 145 32.46 -5.44 15.48
C ALA A 145 33.62 -4.58 15.97
N GLN A 146 33.86 -3.43 15.34
CA GLN A 146 34.87 -2.44 15.81
C GLN A 146 34.52 -1.91 17.19
N PHE A 147 33.25 -1.57 17.42
CA PHE A 147 32.77 -1.09 18.71
C PHE A 147 32.95 -2.16 19.80
N ARG A 148 32.55 -3.41 19.55
CA ARG A 148 32.80 -4.55 20.46
C ARG A 148 34.28 -4.74 20.80
N ALA A 149 35.16 -4.64 19.80
CA ALA A 149 36.59 -4.75 20.01
C ALA A 149 37.12 -3.59 20.87
N ALA A 150 36.64 -2.37 20.66
CA ALA A 150 36.97 -1.24 21.52
C ALA A 150 36.49 -1.48 22.96
N LEU A 151 35.27 -2.00 23.15
CA LEU A 151 34.73 -2.30 24.49
C LEU A 151 35.55 -3.34 25.25
N SER A 152 36.16 -4.32 24.57
CA SER A 152 37.00 -5.32 25.26
C SER A 152 38.31 -4.75 25.83
N GLU A 153 38.75 -3.60 25.34
CA GLU A 153 39.93 -2.88 25.86
C GLU A 153 39.57 -1.90 26.99
N LEU A 154 38.28 -1.59 27.16
CA LEU A 154 37.82 -0.67 28.20
C LEU A 154 37.74 -1.37 29.56
N GLY A 155 38.14 -0.64 30.60
CA GLY A 155 37.98 -1.05 31.99
C GLY A 155 36.72 -0.48 32.62
N GLU A 156 36.43 -0.89 33.86
CA GLU A 156 35.30 -0.38 34.64
C GLU A 156 35.36 1.15 34.85
N ALA A 157 36.57 1.73 34.85
CA ALA A 157 36.79 3.17 34.97
C ALA A 157 36.38 3.96 33.70
N ASP A 158 36.20 3.29 32.57
CA ASP A 158 35.82 3.89 31.28
C ASP A 158 34.30 3.88 31.07
N LEU A 159 33.55 3.35 32.04
CA LEU A 159 32.10 3.32 32.06
C LEU A 159 31.53 4.57 32.74
N THR A 160 30.41 5.04 32.21
CA THR A 160 29.55 6.05 32.84
C THR A 160 28.92 5.51 34.12
N GLU A 161 28.32 6.39 34.93
CA GLU A 161 27.58 5.98 36.13
C GLU A 161 26.41 5.04 35.82
N GLU A 162 25.90 5.07 34.59
CA GLU A 162 24.83 4.19 34.10
C GLU A 162 25.35 2.85 33.56
N GLY A 163 26.66 2.60 33.61
CA GLY A 163 27.28 1.37 33.11
C GLY A 163 27.55 1.36 31.60
N SER A 164 27.02 2.32 30.85
CA SER A 164 27.34 2.49 29.43
C SER A 164 28.76 3.02 29.22
N PRO A 165 29.48 2.65 28.15
CA PRO A 165 30.84 3.11 27.90
C PRO A 165 30.88 4.60 27.54
N ALA A 166 31.84 5.36 28.06
CA ALA A 166 31.99 6.77 27.74
C ALA A 166 32.45 6.97 26.28
N VAL A 167 31.86 7.94 25.57
CA VAL A 167 32.13 8.19 24.13
C VAL A 167 33.61 8.47 23.86
N ASP A 168 34.25 9.27 24.73
CA ASP A 168 35.68 9.59 24.59
C ASP A 168 36.56 8.35 24.81
N ALA A 169 36.19 7.46 25.72
CA ALA A 169 36.91 6.23 25.97
C ALA A 169 36.79 5.26 24.78
N VAL A 170 35.58 5.09 24.24
CA VAL A 170 35.36 4.31 23.01
C VAL A 170 36.22 4.86 21.87
N ASN A 171 36.17 6.17 21.62
CA ASN A 171 36.94 6.80 20.54
C ASN A 171 38.45 6.67 20.73
N GLY A 172 38.93 6.64 21.98
CA GLY A 172 40.33 6.38 22.30
C GLY A 172 40.76 4.92 22.06
N ALA A 173 39.82 3.98 22.14
CA ALA A 173 40.06 2.56 21.93
C ALA A 173 39.82 2.09 20.47
N LEU A 174 39.23 2.94 19.62
CA LEU A 174 39.07 2.63 18.19
C LEU A 174 40.44 2.54 17.49
N PRO A 175 40.56 1.71 16.42
CA PRO A 175 41.80 1.61 15.66
C PRO A 175 42.16 2.95 15.00
N GLU A 176 43.46 3.24 14.89
CA GLU A 176 43.94 4.48 14.29
C GLU A 176 43.37 4.68 12.87
N GLY A 177 42.73 5.83 12.65
CA GLY A 177 42.11 6.19 11.37
C GLY A 177 40.66 5.72 11.20
N ALA A 178 40.07 5.07 12.20
CA ALA A 178 38.62 4.87 12.23
C ALA A 178 37.87 6.19 12.41
N ASP A 179 36.70 6.30 11.79
CA ASP A 179 35.80 7.43 12.02
C ASP A 179 35.37 7.45 13.51
N PRO A 180 35.33 8.62 14.17
CA PRO A 180 34.90 8.71 15.55
C PRO A 180 33.42 8.34 15.69
N VAL A 181 33.10 7.59 16.74
CA VAL A 181 31.73 7.28 17.14
C VAL A 181 31.13 8.50 17.83
N THR A 182 29.91 8.86 17.43
CA THR A 182 29.13 9.93 18.08
C THR A 182 28.39 9.39 19.31
N ALA A 183 27.89 10.27 20.18
CA ALA A 183 27.11 9.82 21.34
C ALA A 183 25.85 9.02 20.94
N GLU A 184 25.13 9.50 19.91
CA GLU A 184 23.93 8.82 19.39
C GLU A 184 24.25 7.46 18.78
N GLU A 185 25.35 7.37 18.04
CA GLU A 185 25.82 6.10 17.47
C GLU A 185 26.27 5.12 18.56
N ARG A 186 26.99 5.61 19.58
CA ARG A 186 27.39 4.81 20.76
C ARG A 186 26.16 4.26 21.48
N ASP A 187 25.13 5.09 21.69
CA ASP A 187 23.90 4.67 22.37
C ASP A 187 23.15 3.61 21.57
N ALA A 188 23.03 3.79 20.25
CA ALA A 188 22.41 2.81 19.37
C ALA A 188 23.17 1.48 19.33
N LEU A 189 24.50 1.53 19.22
CA LEU A 189 25.37 0.35 19.26
C LEU A 189 25.28 -0.37 20.61
N TRP A 190 25.29 0.38 21.72
CA TRP A 190 25.18 -0.18 23.06
C TRP A 190 23.82 -0.85 23.30
N ALA A 191 22.72 -0.17 22.96
CA ALA A 191 21.38 -0.74 23.08
C ALA A 191 21.22 -2.02 22.24
N HIS A 192 21.84 -2.07 21.07
CA HIS A 192 21.87 -3.28 20.24
C HIS A 192 22.62 -4.44 20.91
N LEU A 193 23.74 -4.16 21.61
CA LEU A 193 24.46 -5.18 22.37
C LEU A 193 23.67 -5.68 23.57
N GLU A 194 23.02 -4.80 24.31
CA GLU A 194 22.18 -5.17 25.46
C GLU A 194 21.02 -6.08 25.01
N ALA A 195 20.33 -5.72 23.92
CA ALA A 195 19.26 -6.54 23.37
C ALA A 195 19.73 -7.95 22.95
N LEU A 196 20.96 -8.08 22.44
CA LEU A 196 21.54 -9.38 22.10
C LEU A 196 21.88 -10.21 23.35
N VAL A 197 22.39 -9.59 24.41
CA VAL A 197 22.67 -10.27 25.67
C VAL A 197 21.38 -10.73 26.36
N GLU A 198 20.33 -9.91 26.33
CA GLU A 198 19.00 -10.27 26.87
C GLU A 198 18.33 -11.40 26.09
N SER A 199 18.64 -11.57 24.81
CA SER A 199 18.07 -12.64 23.98
C SER A 199 18.72 -14.02 24.19
N ASP A 200 19.94 -14.09 24.75
CA ASP A 200 20.68 -15.35 24.99
C ASP A 200 20.52 -15.89 26.42
N GLY A 201 19.90 -15.11 27.33
CA GLY A 201 19.67 -15.45 28.74
C GLY A 201 18.31 -16.09 29.02
#